data_AF-A0A267MR06-F1
#
_entry.id   AF-A0A267MR06-F1
#
_cell.length_a   1.000
_cell.length_b   1.000
_cell.length_c   1.000
_cell.angle_alpha   90.00
_cell.angle_beta   90.00
_cell.angle_gamma   90.00
#
_symmetry.space_group_name_H-M   'P 1'
#
loop_
_entity.id
_entity.type
_entity.pdbx_description
1 polymer ?
#
loop_
_entity_poly.entity_id
_entity_poly.type
_entity_poly.pdbx_seq_one_letter_code
_entity_poly.pdbx_strand_id
1 'polypeptide(L)'
;MKITDEKIEQILAPHYSEDELPVYYCHGNMQPTFKDSLLLGVFSSFKTKFFILGFTSQSLVMVKLDLMSNPKETTVIPYREFRDVQISNLFLGLGKKLHIYLYDGKVIKLNLSKRAGGIKKQQENIENICTMFENKWGK
;
A
#
# COMPACT_ATOMS: atom_id res chain seq x y z
N MET A 1 -9.28 -5.72 16.31
CA MET A 1 -7.92 -5.83 16.86
C MET A 1 -7.07 -4.74 16.22
N LYS A 2 -6.27 -3.97 16.97
CA LYS A 2 -5.49 -2.86 16.42
C LYS A 2 -4.27 -3.41 15.67
N ILE A 3 -3.98 -2.94 14.45
CA ILE A 3 -2.74 -3.28 13.74
C ILE A 3 -1.60 -2.49 14.35
N THR A 4 -0.58 -3.18 14.86
CA THR A 4 0.64 -2.58 15.41
C THR A 4 1.83 -2.79 14.48
N ASP A 5 2.90 -2.03 14.69
CA ASP A 5 4.18 -2.17 13.97
C ASP A 5 4.69 -3.62 14.02
N GLU A 6 4.66 -4.28 15.19
CA GLU A 6 5.13 -5.66 15.36
C GLU A 6 4.26 -6.67 14.60
N LYS A 7 2.94 -6.45 14.58
CA LYS A 7 2.02 -7.32 13.84
C LYS A 7 2.24 -7.17 12.33
N ILE A 8 2.59 -5.98 11.85
CA ILE A 8 2.92 -5.77 10.44
C ILE A 8 4.18 -6.54 10.07
N GLU A 9 5.22 -6.42 10.88
CA GLU A 9 6.46 -7.16 10.68
C GLU A 9 6.21 -8.67 10.67
N GLN A 10 5.38 -9.20 11.58
CA GLN A 10 4.98 -10.61 11.60
C GLN A 10 4.18 -11.03 10.35
N ILE A 11 3.27 -10.18 9.86
CA ILE A 11 2.48 -10.48 8.65
C ILE A 11 3.36 -10.53 7.42
N LEU A 12 4.38 -9.67 7.37
CA LEU A 12 5.23 -9.50 6.22
C LEU A 12 6.44 -10.46 6.24
N ALA A 13 6.95 -10.84 7.41
CA ALA A 13 8.12 -11.69 7.58
C ALA A 13 8.13 -12.97 6.72
N PRO A 14 7.02 -13.73 6.56
CA PRO A 14 7.01 -14.93 5.73
C PRO A 14 7.18 -14.68 4.23
N HIS A 15 7.10 -13.43 3.79
CA HIS A 15 7.17 -13.04 2.38
C HIS A 15 8.55 -12.50 1.98
N TYR A 16 9.50 -12.55 2.91
CA TYR A 16 10.86 -12.08 2.72
C TYR A 16 11.84 -13.25 2.67
N SER A 17 12.75 -13.21 1.70
CA SER A 17 13.96 -14.04 1.72
C SER A 17 14.99 -13.41 2.66
N GLU A 18 15.94 -14.21 3.16
CA GLU A 18 17.05 -13.71 3.99
C GLU A 18 17.82 -12.55 3.31
N ASP A 19 17.85 -12.54 1.98
CA ASP A 19 18.50 -11.52 1.16
C ASP A 19 17.60 -10.29 0.82
N GLU A 20 16.30 -10.33 1.12
CA GLU A 20 15.35 -9.24 0.84
C GLU A 20 14.56 -8.84 2.08
N LEU A 21 15.22 -8.14 2.99
CA LEU A 21 14.56 -7.56 4.15
C LEU A 21 13.63 -6.39 3.74
N PRO A 22 12.53 -6.16 4.49
CA PRO A 22 11.67 -5.00 4.27
C PRO A 22 12.46 -3.72 4.52
N VAL A 23 12.42 -2.81 3.56
CA VAL A 23 12.98 -1.48 3.73
C VAL A 23 11.96 -0.59 4.43
N TYR A 24 10.68 -0.63 4.00
CA TYR A 24 9.59 0.15 4.57
C TYR A 24 8.26 -0.60 4.56
N TYR A 25 7.35 -0.26 5.48
CA TYR A 25 5.97 -0.77 5.48
C TYR A 25 4.94 0.31 5.79
N CYS A 26 3.72 0.16 5.29
CA CYS A 26 2.61 1.02 5.68
C CYS A 26 1.25 0.34 5.51
N HIS A 27 0.24 0.87 6.20
CA HIS A 27 -1.15 0.52 5.96
C HIS A 27 -1.73 1.41 4.84
N GLY A 28 -2.31 0.78 3.83
CA GLY A 28 -2.96 1.45 2.71
C GLY A 28 -4.39 0.97 2.50
N ASN A 29 -5.18 1.76 1.77
CA ASN A 29 -6.46 1.32 1.27
C ASN A 29 -6.61 1.56 -0.23
N MET A 30 -7.43 0.72 -0.86
CA MET A 30 -7.87 0.86 -2.23
C MET A 30 -9.37 1.13 -2.24
N GLN A 31 -9.74 2.31 -2.73
CA GLN A 31 -11.14 2.70 -2.83
C GLN A 31 -11.86 1.96 -3.98
N PRO A 32 -13.17 1.74 -3.85
CA PRO A 32 -14.01 1.24 -4.94
C PRO A 32 -13.88 2.12 -6.20
N THR A 33 -14.03 1.52 -7.38
CA THR A 33 -14.03 2.27 -8.64
C THR A 33 -15.29 3.14 -8.75
N PHE A 34 -15.29 4.14 -9.64
CA PHE A 34 -16.49 4.95 -9.89
C PHE A 34 -17.70 4.08 -10.26
N LYS A 35 -17.51 3.01 -11.03
CA LYS A 35 -18.55 2.05 -11.37
C LYS A 35 -19.09 1.34 -10.12
N ASP A 36 -18.22 0.91 -9.22
CA ASP A 36 -18.62 0.31 -7.95
C ASP A 36 -19.37 1.30 -7.05
N SER A 37 -18.93 2.55 -7.01
CA SER A 37 -19.58 3.61 -6.23
C SER A 37 -20.96 3.96 -6.75
N LEU A 38 -21.14 3.99 -8.07
CA LEU A 38 -22.44 4.24 -8.70
C LEU A 38 -23.43 3.09 -8.44
N LEU A 39 -22.96 1.85 -8.50
CA LEU A 39 -23.79 0.65 -8.30
C LEU A 39 -24.18 0.43 -6.83
N LEU A 40 -23.29 0.78 -5.89
CA LEU A 40 -23.47 0.44 -4.47
C LEU A 40 -23.85 1.64 -3.61
N GLY A 41 -23.78 2.87 -4.14
CA GLY A 41 -24.08 4.09 -3.40
C GLY A 41 -23.33 4.16 -2.08
N VAL A 42 -24.06 4.27 -0.97
CA VAL A 42 -23.51 4.37 0.39
C VAL A 42 -22.75 3.10 0.81
N PHE A 43 -23.08 1.95 0.23
CA PHE A 43 -22.42 0.66 0.51
C PHE A 43 -21.09 0.47 -0.23
N SER A 44 -20.71 1.41 -1.10
CA SER A 44 -19.40 1.38 -1.79
C SER A 44 -18.22 1.35 -0.82
N SER A 45 -18.38 1.97 0.36
CA SER A 45 -17.42 1.94 1.46
C SER A 45 -17.06 0.52 1.90
N PHE A 46 -17.99 -0.45 1.84
CA PHE A 46 -17.73 -1.87 2.15
C PHE A 46 -16.87 -2.59 1.11
N LYS A 47 -16.73 -2.04 -0.10
CA LYS A 47 -15.78 -2.53 -1.10
C LYS A 47 -14.37 -1.95 -0.92
N THR A 48 -14.16 -1.04 0.02
CA THR A 48 -12.82 -0.57 0.35
C THR A 48 -11.98 -1.74 0.83
N LYS A 49 -10.88 -2.01 0.11
CA LYS A 49 -9.95 -3.06 0.48
C LYS A 49 -8.83 -2.46 1.32
N PHE A 50 -8.52 -3.09 2.44
CA PHE A 50 -7.42 -2.71 3.33
C PHE A 50 -6.21 -3.59 3.04
N PHE A 51 -5.03 -2.98 3.03
CA PHE A 51 -3.78 -3.66 2.73
C PHE A 51 -2.70 -3.27 3.74
N ILE A 52 -1.88 -4.25 4.11
CA ILE A 52 -0.51 -4.01 4.56
C ILE A 52 0.38 -4.03 3.32
N LEU A 53 1.22 -3.01 3.20
CA LEU A 53 2.18 -2.87 2.12
C LEU A 53 3.57 -3.01 2.71
N GLY A 54 4.38 -3.90 2.13
CA GLY A 54 5.80 -4.03 2.41
C GLY A 54 6.60 -3.70 1.16
N PHE A 55 7.63 -2.89 1.28
CA PHE A 55 8.51 -2.47 0.19
C PHE A 55 9.90 -3.03 0.44
N THR A 56 10.34 -3.95 -0.42
CA THR A 56 11.70 -4.49 -0.41
C THR A 56 12.58 -3.71 -1.39
N SER A 57 13.84 -4.13 -1.53
CA SER A 57 14.75 -3.58 -2.53
C SER A 57 14.29 -3.87 -3.97
N GLN A 58 13.59 -4.99 -4.23
CA GLN A 58 13.19 -5.43 -5.57
C GLN A 58 11.68 -5.53 -5.81
N SER A 59 10.84 -5.56 -4.77
CA SER A 59 9.41 -5.82 -4.93
C SER A 59 8.51 -5.07 -3.95
N LEU A 60 7.25 -4.94 -4.36
CA LEU A 60 6.13 -4.53 -3.51
C LEU A 60 5.35 -5.77 -3.08
N VAL A 61 5.28 -6.00 -1.77
CA VAL A 61 4.41 -7.01 -1.15
C VAL A 61 3.12 -6.34 -0.69
N MET A 62 1.99 -6.85 -1.16
CA MET A 62 0.66 -6.38 -0.77
C MET A 62 -0.10 -7.51 -0.07
N VAL A 63 -0.37 -7.36 1.22
CA VAL A 63 -1.19 -8.30 1.98
C VAL A 63 -2.56 -7.69 2.21
N LYS A 64 -3.57 -8.26 1.58
CA LYS A 64 -4.97 -7.90 1.76
C LYS A 64 -5.46 -8.37 3.12
N LEU A 65 -6.19 -7.48 3.79
CA LEU A 65 -6.78 -7.73 5.10
C LEU A 65 -8.30 -7.92 4.98
N ASP A 66 -8.87 -8.71 5.89
CA ASP A 66 -10.31 -8.70 6.15
C ASP A 66 -10.72 -7.57 7.12
N LEU A 67 -12.03 -7.45 7.36
CA LEU A 67 -12.59 -6.45 8.29
C LEU A 67 -12.08 -6.61 9.72
N MET A 68 -11.62 -7.80 10.10
CA MET A 68 -11.05 -8.11 11.41
C MET A 68 -9.53 -7.89 11.45
N SER A 69 -8.93 -7.37 10.37
CA SER A 69 -7.49 -7.14 10.23
C SER A 69 -6.67 -8.43 10.21
N ASN A 70 -7.22 -9.51 9.67
CA ASN A 70 -6.49 -10.75 9.41
C ASN A 70 -6.03 -10.80 7.95
N PRO A 71 -4.81 -11.30 7.68
CA PRO A 71 -4.34 -11.58 6.32
C PRO A 71 -5.29 -12.52 5.57
N LYS A 72 -5.60 -12.20 4.32
CA LYS A 72 -6.44 -13.04 3.45
C LYS A 72 -5.73 -13.51 2.19
N GLU A 73 -4.98 -12.60 1.57
CA GLU A 73 -4.42 -12.81 0.24
C GLU A 73 -3.16 -11.96 0.13
N THR A 74 -2.07 -12.54 -0.37
CA THR A 74 -0.82 -11.84 -0.60
C THR A 74 -0.53 -11.77 -2.09
N THR A 75 -0.09 -10.61 -2.55
CA THR A 75 0.39 -10.38 -3.91
C THR A 75 1.77 -9.76 -3.85
N VAL A 76 2.74 -10.37 -4.52
CA VAL A 76 4.11 -9.83 -4.65
C VAL A 76 4.29 -9.32 -6.08
N ILE A 77 4.69 -8.07 -6.22
CA ILE A 77 4.82 -7.40 -7.52
C ILE A 77 6.26 -6.89 -7.64
N PRO A 78 7.09 -7.55 -8.48
CA PRO A 78 8.45 -7.10 -8.76
C PRO A 78 8.45 -5.69 -9.38
N TYR A 79 9.41 -4.86 -8.98
CA TYR A 79 9.55 -3.49 -9.51
C TYR A 79 9.85 -3.45 -11.02
N ARG A 80 10.40 -4.52 -11.59
CA ARG A 80 10.55 -4.64 -13.06
C ARG A 80 9.22 -4.60 -13.82
N GLU A 81 8.11 -4.91 -13.15
CA GLU A 81 6.77 -4.82 -13.75
C GLU A 81 6.25 -3.37 -13.76
N PHE A 82 6.92 -2.45 -13.03
CA PHE A 82 6.50 -1.06 -12.89
C PHE A 82 7.03 -0.25 -14.07
N ARG A 83 6.11 0.32 -14.84
CA ARG A 83 6.42 1.25 -15.92
C ARG A 83 6.64 2.67 -15.42
N ASP A 84 5.77 3.12 -14.51
CA ASP A 84 5.80 4.49 -13.96
C ASP A 84 5.15 4.51 -12.56
N VAL A 85 5.57 5.44 -11.72
CA VAL A 85 4.99 5.67 -10.39
C VAL A 85 4.71 7.15 -10.19
N GLN A 86 3.46 7.49 -9.96
CA GLN A 86 3.04 8.86 -9.70
C GLN A 86 2.58 9.01 -8.25
N ILE A 87 3.11 10.04 -7.59
CA ILE A 87 2.82 10.37 -6.20
C ILE A 87 2.07 11.70 -6.17
N SER A 88 0.96 11.73 -5.45
CA SER A 88 0.19 12.96 -5.22
C SER A 88 -0.22 13.06 -3.75
N ASN A 89 -0.58 14.25 -3.29
CA ASN A 89 -1.08 14.42 -1.94
C ASN A 89 -2.57 14.03 -1.87
N LEU A 90 -2.97 13.32 -0.81
CA LEU A 90 -4.38 13.21 -0.44
C LEU A 90 -4.86 14.58 0.06
N PHE A 91 -6.18 14.83 -0.03
CA PHE A 91 -6.82 16.11 0.29
C PHE A 91 -6.25 16.74 1.57
N LEU A 92 -5.81 18.00 1.49
CA LEU A 92 -5.19 18.77 2.58
C LEU A 92 -3.93 18.13 3.22
N GLY A 93 -3.21 17.27 2.49
CA GLY A 93 -1.94 16.71 2.97
C GLY A 93 -2.09 15.64 4.06
N LEU A 94 -3.29 15.06 4.21
CA LEU A 94 -3.61 13.99 5.17
C LEU A 94 -2.89 12.66 4.87
N GLY A 95 -2.26 12.56 3.70
CA GLY A 95 -1.69 11.32 3.18
C GLY A 95 -1.09 11.50 1.80
N LYS A 96 -0.69 10.38 1.22
CA LYS A 96 -0.17 10.28 -0.14
C LYS A 96 -1.05 9.33 -0.95
N LYS A 97 -1.13 9.58 -2.25
CA LYS A 97 -1.80 8.73 -3.21
C LYS A 97 -0.76 8.28 -4.23
N LEU A 98 -0.58 6.97 -4.33
CA LEU A 98 0.34 6.32 -5.27
C LEU A 98 -0.46 5.73 -6.43
N HIS A 99 -0.09 6.08 -7.66
CA HIS A 99 -0.55 5.40 -8.87
C HIS A 99 0.64 4.69 -9.48
N ILE A 100 0.61 3.37 -9.43
CA ILE A 100 1.65 2.52 -10.00
C ILE A 100 1.11 1.98 -11.31
N TYR A 101 1.75 2.36 -12.42
CA TYR A 101 1.42 1.90 -13.76
C TYR A 101 2.28 0.68 -14.09
N LEU A 102 1.67 -0.43 -14.47
CA LEU A 102 2.38 -1.64 -14.86
C LEU A 102 2.58 -1.71 -16.38
N TYR A 103 3.59 -2.46 -16.83
CA TYR A 103 3.83 -2.68 -18.27
C TYR A 103 2.69 -3.42 -18.97
N ASP A 104 1.91 -4.24 -18.25
CA ASP A 104 0.73 -4.93 -18.76
C ASP A 104 -0.50 -4.03 -18.94
N GLY A 105 -0.37 -2.72 -18.66
CA GLY A 105 -1.42 -1.72 -18.80
C GLY A 105 -2.33 -1.57 -17.57
N LYS A 106 -2.17 -2.39 -16.53
CA LYS A 106 -2.92 -2.22 -15.27
C LYS A 106 -2.39 -1.04 -14.45
N VAL A 107 -3.25 -0.50 -13.60
CA VAL A 107 -2.91 0.61 -12.69
C VAL A 107 -3.34 0.28 -11.27
N ILE A 108 -2.39 0.29 -10.35
CA ILE A 108 -2.63 0.12 -8.91
C ILE A 108 -2.73 1.49 -8.28
N LYS A 109 -3.88 1.78 -7.65
CA LYS A 109 -4.15 3.06 -6.98
C LYS A 109 -4.24 2.84 -5.48
N LEU A 110 -3.27 3.37 -4.74
CA LEU A 110 -3.17 3.23 -3.29
C LEU A 110 -3.32 4.59 -2.62
N ASN A 111 -4.13 4.64 -1.57
CA ASN A 111 -4.21 5.78 -0.67
C ASN A 111 -3.52 5.41 0.65
N LEU A 112 -2.50 6.19 1.00
CA LEU A 112 -1.69 6.02 2.20
C LEU A 112 -1.97 7.18 3.16
N SER A 113 -2.71 6.92 4.22
CA SER A 113 -2.95 7.92 5.26
C SER A 113 -1.71 8.09 6.13
N LYS A 114 -1.30 9.33 6.42
CA LYS A 114 -0.17 9.62 7.34
C LYS A 114 -0.39 9.06 8.74
N ARG A 115 -1.65 8.96 9.15
CA ARG A 115 -2.05 8.42 10.45
C ARG A 115 -2.77 7.09 10.24
N ALA A 116 -2.27 6.05 10.89
CA ALA A 116 -2.94 4.77 11.01
C ALA A 116 -2.90 4.34 12.48
N GLY A 117 -4.06 4.08 13.06
CA GLY A 117 -4.17 3.79 14.49
C GLY A 117 -3.40 2.52 14.85
N GLY A 118 -2.29 2.67 15.57
CA GLY A 118 -1.47 1.55 16.08
C GLY A 118 -0.13 1.39 15.38
N ILE A 119 0.09 2.08 14.26
CA ILE A 119 1.35 2.06 13.51
C ILE A 119 2.09 3.37 13.77
N LYS A 120 3.10 3.33 14.64
CA LYS A 120 3.84 4.52 15.06
C LYS A 120 4.70 5.08 13.92
N LYS A 121 5.28 4.21 13.10
CA LYS A 121 6.18 4.59 12.00
C LYS A 121 5.48 4.93 10.68
N GLN A 122 4.14 4.99 10.66
CA GLN A 122 3.36 5.14 9.43
C GLN A 122 3.76 6.39 8.62
N GLN A 123 3.88 7.55 9.27
CA GLN A 123 4.20 8.80 8.57
C GLN A 123 5.63 8.76 7.99
N GLU A 124 6.61 8.42 8.81
CA GLU A 124 8.02 8.29 8.42
C GLU A 124 8.19 7.30 7.27
N ASN A 125 7.56 6.13 7.38
CA ASN A 125 7.61 5.11 6.33
C ASN A 125 6.97 5.62 5.03
N ILE A 126 5.86 6.35 5.08
CA ILE A 126 5.26 6.94 3.87
C ILE A 126 6.22 7.93 3.21
N GLU A 127 6.87 8.79 3.99
CA GLU A 127 7.85 9.75 3.47
C GLU A 127 9.02 9.03 2.80
N ASN A 128 9.59 8.03 3.47
CA ASN A 128 10.67 7.21 2.92
C ASN A 128 10.25 6.43 1.65
N ILE A 129 9.04 5.87 1.61
CA ILE A 129 8.49 5.21 0.42
C ILE A 129 8.38 6.22 -0.74
N CYS A 130 7.92 7.44 -0.46
CA CYS A 130 7.85 8.47 -1.50
C CYS A 130 9.24 8.80 -2.04
N THR A 131 10.20 9.06 -1.17
CA THR A 131 11.59 9.34 -1.57
C THR A 131 12.21 8.19 -2.35
N MET A 132 11.96 6.93 -1.95
CA MET A 132 12.42 5.76 -2.70
C MET A 132 11.86 5.74 -4.13
N PHE A 133 10.56 6.01 -4.29
CA PHE A 133 9.92 6.04 -5.60
C PHE A 133 10.35 7.24 -6.44
N GLU A 134 10.51 8.41 -5.84
CA GLU A 134 11.04 9.62 -6.50
C GLU A 134 12.49 9.41 -6.97
N ASN A 135 13.32 8.71 -6.21
CA ASN A 135 14.69 8.42 -6.64
C ASN A 135 14.76 7.42 -7.80
N LYS A 136 13.82 6.47 -7.88
CA LYS A 136 13.82 5.41 -8.91
C LYS A 136 13.01 5.77 -10.17
N TRP A 137 11.94 6.57 -10.03
CA TRP A 137 11.00 6.93 -11.11
C TRP A 137 10.64 8.42 -11.14
N GLY A 138 11.21 9.25 -10.26
CA GLY A 138 11.06 10.69 -10.35
C GLY A 138 11.66 11.21 -11.64
N LYS A 139 10.95 12.14 -12.26
CA LYS A 139 11.42 12.88 -13.44
C LYS A 139 12.25 14.07 -13.01
#